data_AF-A0AA88A6U7-F1
#
_entry.id   AF-A0AA88A6U7-F1
#
_cell.length_a   1.000
_cell.length_b   1.000
_cell.length_c   1.000
_cell.angle_alpha   90.00
_cell.angle_beta   90.00
_cell.angle_gamma   90.00
#
_symmetry.space_group_name_H-M   'P 1'
#
loop_
_entity.id
_entity.type
_entity.pdbx_description
1 polymer ?
#
loop_
_entity_poly.entity_id
_entity_poly.type
_entity_poly.pdbx_seq_one_letter_code
_entity_poly.pdbx_strand_id
1 'polypeptide(L)'
;MVLVLALGDLHVPHRAPDLPAKFKSMLVPGKIQHIICTGNLCIKEVHDYLKTLCPDLHITRGEYDEETRYPETKTLTIGQFKLGLCHGHQVIPWGDLDSLAMLQRQLDVDILVTGHTHQFTAYKHEAGVVINPGSATGAHSSITYDVNPSFVLMDIDGLRVVVYVYELIDGEFSTIPAGRAASGAELCTMLQEVRARPHRPHEGEVGPTQCERVEPVSGCRSSLH
;
A
#
# COMPACT_ATOMS: atom_id res chain seq x y z
N MET A 1 -18.87 5.80 4.36
CA MET A 1 -17.63 6.51 4.00
C MET A 1 -16.68 6.55 5.20
N VAL A 2 -15.52 5.93 5.07
CA VAL A 2 -14.44 5.86 6.06
C VAL A 2 -13.12 6.09 5.32
N LEU A 3 -12.39 7.14 5.70
CA LEU A 3 -11.08 7.49 5.15
C LEU A 3 -9.96 6.87 5.97
N VAL A 4 -9.13 6.11 5.27
CA VAL A 4 -7.98 5.39 5.82
C VAL A 4 -6.71 5.90 5.17
N LEU A 5 -5.77 6.40 5.96
CA LEU A 5 -4.46 6.81 5.48
C LEU A 5 -3.47 5.65 5.61
N ALA A 6 -2.85 5.26 4.51
CA ALA A 6 -1.76 4.31 4.47
C ALA A 6 -0.44 5.04 4.17
N LEU A 7 0.54 4.89 5.05
CA LEU A 7 1.86 5.49 4.91
C LEU A 7 2.93 4.62 5.57
N GLY A 8 4.21 4.94 5.40
CA GLY A 8 5.29 4.22 6.06
C GLY A 8 6.65 4.60 5.51
N ASP A 9 7.67 3.86 5.94
CA ASP A 9 9.05 4.06 5.50
C ASP A 9 9.53 5.52 5.66
N LEU A 10 9.24 6.11 6.83
CA LEU A 10 9.57 7.51 7.11
C LEU A 10 11.07 7.69 7.37
N HIS A 11 11.69 6.75 8.10
CA HIS A 11 13.10 6.76 8.50
C HIS A 11 13.56 8.08 9.11
N VAL A 12 12.75 8.69 9.97
CA VAL A 12 13.09 9.94 10.66
C VAL A 12 13.75 9.60 11.99
N PRO A 13 14.97 10.11 12.31
CA PRO A 13 15.75 11.11 11.60
C PRO A 13 16.86 10.52 10.70
N HIS A 14 16.96 9.19 10.58
CA HIS A 14 18.11 8.51 9.97
C HIS A 14 18.32 8.82 8.49
N ARG A 15 17.25 8.88 7.69
CA ARG A 15 17.32 9.07 6.22
C ARG A 15 16.59 10.33 5.75
N ALA A 16 15.61 10.79 6.52
CA ALA A 16 14.88 12.01 6.22
C ALA A 16 14.73 12.85 7.50
N PRO A 17 14.79 14.19 7.38
CA PRO A 17 14.61 15.06 8.54
C PRO A 17 13.15 15.11 9.01
N ASP A 18 12.20 15.06 8.08
CA ASP A 18 10.77 15.24 8.36
C ASP A 18 9.90 14.91 7.13
N LEU A 19 8.58 14.84 7.31
CA LEU A 19 7.63 14.80 6.19
C LEU A 19 7.67 16.11 5.38
N PRO A 20 7.48 16.04 4.04
CA PRO A 20 7.35 17.22 3.20
C PRO A 20 6.26 18.17 3.73
N ALA A 21 6.54 19.48 3.75
CA ALA A 21 5.62 20.50 4.27
C ALA A 21 4.25 20.47 3.58
N LYS A 22 4.22 20.15 2.28
CA LYS A 22 3.00 19.97 1.51
C LYS A 22 2.16 18.77 1.99
N PHE A 23 2.78 17.67 2.42
CA PHE A 23 2.04 16.53 2.98
C PHE A 23 1.46 16.89 4.34
N LYS A 24 2.22 17.58 5.18
CA LYS A 24 1.72 18.06 6.49
C LYS A 24 0.52 18.99 6.37
N SER A 25 0.47 19.85 5.36
CA SER A 25 -0.68 20.76 5.17
C SER A 25 -1.95 20.03 4.70
N MET A 26 -1.83 18.88 4.04
CA MET A 26 -2.97 18.07 3.63
C MET A 26 -3.46 17.14 4.74
N LEU A 27 -2.54 16.62 5.56
CA LEU A 27 -2.83 15.76 6.70
C LEU A 27 -3.36 16.60 7.86
N VAL A 28 -4.64 16.99 7.76
CA VAL A 28 -5.33 17.78 8.78
C VAL A 28 -6.09 16.85 9.73
N PRO A 29 -5.95 17.02 11.06
CA PRO A 29 -6.73 16.26 12.04
C PRO A 29 -8.24 16.32 11.79
N GLY A 30 -8.94 15.22 12.09
CA GLY A 30 -10.40 15.15 12.03
C GLY A 30 -11.00 14.78 10.66
N LYS A 31 -10.18 14.67 9.60
CA LYS A 31 -10.63 14.14 8.30
C LYS A 31 -10.47 12.62 8.20
N ILE A 32 -9.41 12.08 8.80
CA ILE A 32 -8.97 10.69 8.66
C ILE A 32 -9.46 9.91 9.88
N GLN A 33 -10.09 8.74 9.66
CA GLN A 33 -10.64 7.91 10.74
C GLN A 33 -9.69 6.79 11.18
N HIS A 34 -8.85 6.30 10.26
CA HIS A 34 -7.85 5.28 10.57
C HIS A 34 -6.51 5.62 9.91
N ILE A 35 -5.41 5.40 10.62
CA ILE A 35 -4.06 5.45 10.04
C ILE A 35 -3.45 4.06 10.11
N ILE A 36 -2.94 3.59 8.99
CA ILE A 36 -2.23 2.34 8.82
C ILE A 36 -0.79 2.68 8.42
N CYS A 37 0.16 2.27 9.25
CA CYS A 37 1.58 2.55 9.07
C CYS A 37 2.36 1.26 8.89
N THR A 38 3.06 1.08 7.76
CA THR A 38 3.84 -0.14 7.49
C THR A 38 5.06 -0.28 8.41
N GLY A 39 5.51 0.80 9.03
CA GLY A 39 6.62 0.83 9.98
C GLY A 39 7.72 1.80 9.55
N ASN A 40 8.92 1.63 10.12
CA ASN A 40 10.10 2.48 9.92
C ASN A 40 9.81 3.95 10.30
N LEU A 41 9.20 4.14 11.47
CA LEU A 41 9.03 5.44 12.11
C LEU A 41 10.33 5.89 12.77
N CYS A 42 11.07 4.93 13.34
CA CYS A 42 12.33 5.04 14.08
C CYS A 42 12.24 5.78 15.42
N ILE A 43 11.51 6.89 15.52
CA ILE A 43 11.41 7.69 16.75
C ILE A 43 9.98 7.89 17.25
N LYS A 44 9.85 8.13 18.56
CA LYS A 44 8.55 8.29 19.24
C LYS A 44 7.84 9.58 18.83
N GLU A 45 8.56 10.64 18.51
CA GLU A 45 8.02 11.93 18.10
C GLU A 45 7.12 11.80 16.87
N VAL A 46 7.50 10.93 15.93
CA VAL A 46 6.73 10.64 14.72
C VAL A 46 5.48 9.82 15.05
N HIS A 47 5.60 8.84 15.95
CA HIS A 47 4.44 8.12 16.47
C HIS A 47 3.43 9.08 17.12
N ASP A 48 3.91 9.98 17.99
CA ASP A 48 3.07 10.94 18.68
C ASP A 48 2.44 11.94 17.70
N TYR A 49 3.18 12.38 16.68
CA TYR A 49 2.63 13.18 15.57
C TYR A 49 1.48 12.45 14.86
N LEU A 50 1.67 11.19 14.44
CA LEU A 50 0.59 10.41 13.79
C LEU A 50 -0.62 10.24 14.71
N LYS A 51 -0.41 10.09 16.03
CA LYS A 51 -1.49 9.99 17.02
C LYS A 51 -2.28 11.29 17.17
N THR A 52 -1.66 12.45 16.94
CA THR A 52 -2.36 13.75 16.91
C THR A 52 -3.25 13.89 15.67
N LEU A 53 -2.86 13.29 14.54
CA LEU A 53 -3.65 13.28 13.31
C LEU A 53 -4.88 12.38 13.44
N CYS A 54 -4.70 11.16 13.98
CA CYS A 54 -5.76 10.21 14.21
C CYS A 54 -5.49 9.38 15.47
N PRO A 55 -6.44 9.29 16.42
CA PRO A 55 -6.29 8.43 17.58
C PRO A 55 -6.30 6.94 17.22
N ASP A 56 -6.93 6.54 16.12
CA ASP A 56 -6.92 5.14 15.67
C ASP A 56 -5.75 4.87 14.70
N LEU A 57 -4.60 4.62 15.32
CA LEU A 57 -3.31 4.40 14.67
C LEU A 57 -2.93 2.92 14.77
N HIS A 58 -2.64 2.32 13.63
CA HIS A 58 -2.19 0.93 13.50
C HIS A 58 -0.82 0.92 12.86
N ILE A 59 0.16 0.37 13.56
CA ILE A 59 1.55 0.31 13.13
C ILE A 59 2.00 -1.15 13.14
N THR A 60 2.79 -1.53 12.13
CA THR A 60 3.61 -2.74 12.16
C THR A 60 5.07 -2.40 12.35
N ARG A 61 5.84 -3.37 12.84
CA ARG A 61 7.25 -3.20 13.09
C ARG A 61 8.06 -3.18 11.79
N GLY A 62 8.73 -2.06 11.55
CA GLY A 62 9.74 -1.94 10.52
C GLY A 62 11.09 -2.50 10.95
N GLU A 63 11.96 -2.71 9.96
CA GLU A 63 13.33 -3.19 10.17
C GLU A 63 14.14 -2.26 11.08
N TYR A 64 13.88 -0.94 11.00
CA TYR A 64 14.58 0.09 11.75
C TYR A 64 13.78 0.63 12.94
N ASP A 65 12.67 -0.01 13.31
CA ASP A 65 11.93 0.35 14.52
C ASP A 65 12.53 -0.38 15.74
N GLU A 66 13.07 0.41 16.67
CA GLU A 66 13.59 -0.10 17.96
C GLU A 66 12.46 -0.54 18.90
N GLU A 67 11.25 -0.04 18.69
CA GLU A 67 10.08 -0.32 19.51
C GLU A 67 9.59 -1.76 19.29
N THR A 68 9.76 -2.60 20.31
CA THR A 68 9.40 -4.03 20.27
C THR A 68 7.91 -4.29 20.51
N ARG A 69 7.15 -3.28 20.95
CA ARG A 69 5.71 -3.39 21.15
C ARG A 69 4.92 -3.42 19.83
N TYR A 70 5.52 -3.00 18.73
CA TYR A 70 4.86 -3.06 17.43
C TYR A 70 4.80 -4.51 16.93
N PRO A 71 3.62 -4.98 16.50
CA PRO A 71 3.50 -6.32 15.94
C PRO A 71 4.15 -6.40 14.55
N GLU A 72 4.69 -7.57 14.19
CA GLU A 72 5.25 -7.81 12.84
C GLU A 72 4.17 -7.75 11.75
N THR A 73 3.00 -8.32 12.05
CA THR A 73 1.82 -8.29 11.19
C THR A 73 0.59 -7.89 11.99
N LYS A 74 -0.35 -7.20 11.35
CA LYS A 74 -1.60 -6.79 11.99
C LYS A 74 -2.75 -6.91 11.02
N THR A 75 -3.86 -7.46 11.47
CA THR A 75 -5.12 -7.49 10.70
C THR A 75 -6.14 -6.57 11.36
N LEU A 76 -6.95 -5.91 10.53
CA LEU A 76 -8.00 -5.01 10.96
C LEU A 76 -9.18 -5.11 10.00
N THR A 77 -10.39 -4.89 10.50
CA THR A 77 -11.59 -4.87 9.66
C THR A 77 -12.15 -3.46 9.63
N ILE A 78 -12.23 -2.87 8.45
CA ILE A 78 -12.81 -1.53 8.24
C ILE A 78 -13.98 -1.66 7.28
N GLY A 79 -15.18 -1.38 7.79
CA GLY A 79 -16.42 -1.62 7.05
C GLY A 79 -16.59 -3.12 6.76
N GLN A 80 -16.61 -3.49 5.49
CA GLN A 80 -16.76 -4.88 5.04
C GLN A 80 -15.45 -5.50 4.52
N PHE A 81 -14.33 -4.78 4.63
CA PHE A 81 -13.03 -5.21 4.16
C PHE A 81 -12.13 -5.60 5.32
N LYS A 82 -11.46 -6.73 5.18
CA LYS A 82 -10.34 -7.12 6.03
C LYS A 82 -9.05 -6.59 5.42
N LEU A 83 -8.34 -5.77 6.18
CA LEU A 83 -7.03 -5.25 5.81
C LEU A 83 -5.96 -6.03 6.60
N GLY A 84 -4.87 -6.37 5.92
CA GLY A 84 -3.64 -6.87 6.52
C GLY A 84 -2.56 -5.82 6.38
N LEU A 85 -1.73 -5.71 7.41
CA LEU A 85 -0.59 -4.81 7.45
C LEU A 85 0.65 -5.64 7.78
N CYS A 86 1.73 -5.37 7.04
CA CYS A 86 3.05 -5.94 7.23
C CYS A 86 4.09 -4.92 6.75
N HIS A 87 5.28 -4.89 7.33
CA HIS A 87 6.33 -4.04 6.80
C HIS A 87 6.83 -4.51 5.42
N GLY A 88 6.96 -5.83 5.22
CA GLY A 88 7.38 -6.42 3.95
C GLY A 88 8.86 -6.83 3.89
N HIS A 89 9.67 -6.46 4.89
CA HIS A 89 11.07 -6.94 4.98
C HIS A 89 11.14 -8.46 5.23
N GLN A 90 10.07 -9.01 5.81
CA GLN A 90 9.89 -10.43 6.10
C GLN A 90 9.47 -11.25 4.86
N VAL A 91 9.05 -10.60 3.77
CA VAL A 91 8.56 -11.28 2.56
C VAL A 91 9.72 -11.46 1.60
N ILE A 92 10.18 -12.69 1.43
CA ILE A 92 11.34 -13.04 0.60
C ILE A 92 10.85 -13.91 -0.57
N PRO A 93 11.12 -13.54 -1.83
CA PRO A 93 11.89 -12.37 -2.27
C PRO A 93 11.17 -11.02 -2.07
N TRP A 94 11.93 -9.95 -1.84
CA TRP A 94 11.37 -8.63 -1.58
C TRP A 94 10.57 -8.11 -2.77
N GLY A 95 9.31 -7.72 -2.53
CA GLY A 95 8.42 -7.20 -3.56
C GLY A 95 7.90 -8.24 -4.56
N ASP A 96 8.18 -9.53 -4.33
CA ASP A 96 7.66 -10.61 -5.18
C ASP A 96 6.14 -10.77 -5.02
N LEU A 97 5.41 -10.71 -6.14
CA LEU A 97 3.95 -10.71 -6.15
C LEU A 97 3.36 -12.02 -5.64
N ASP A 98 4.00 -13.15 -5.93
CA ASP A 98 3.53 -14.47 -5.49
C ASP A 98 3.71 -14.63 -3.98
N SER A 99 4.85 -14.21 -3.45
CA SER A 99 5.14 -14.19 -2.01
C SER A 99 4.18 -13.28 -1.23
N LEU A 100 3.86 -12.11 -1.78
CA LEU A 100 2.85 -11.20 -1.22
C LEU A 100 1.44 -11.81 -1.27
N ALA A 101 1.09 -12.46 -2.39
CA ALA A 101 -0.20 -13.13 -2.54
C ALA A 101 -0.33 -14.35 -1.59
N MET A 102 0.76 -15.04 -1.27
CA MET A 102 0.80 -16.08 -0.26
C MET A 102 0.55 -15.51 1.14
N LEU A 103 1.24 -14.42 1.50
CA LEU A 103 1.06 -13.73 2.79
C LEU A 103 -0.40 -13.25 2.95
N GLN A 104 -0.98 -12.68 1.89
CA GLN A 104 -2.36 -12.24 1.90
C GLN A 104 -3.35 -13.39 2.17
N ARG A 105 -3.16 -14.54 1.51
CA ARG A 105 -3.99 -15.74 1.74
C ARG A 105 -3.79 -16.28 3.17
N GLN A 106 -2.57 -16.26 3.67
CA GLN A 106 -2.26 -16.70 5.04
C GLN A 106 -2.97 -15.83 6.09
N LEU A 107 -3.06 -14.52 5.86
CA LEU A 107 -3.73 -13.58 6.77
C LEU A 107 -5.26 -13.52 6.58
N ASP A 108 -5.80 -14.15 5.52
CA ASP A 108 -7.22 -14.09 5.14
C ASP A 108 -7.74 -12.64 5.05
N VAL A 109 -7.06 -11.81 4.23
CA VAL A 109 -7.38 -10.38 4.06
C VAL A 109 -7.71 -10.03 2.62
N ASP A 110 -8.64 -9.08 2.44
CA ASP A 110 -9.05 -8.56 1.14
C ASP A 110 -8.01 -7.57 0.58
N ILE A 111 -7.40 -6.79 1.46
CA ILE A 111 -6.39 -5.77 1.11
C ILE A 111 -5.15 -5.99 1.98
N LEU A 112 -4.01 -6.27 1.37
CA LEU A 112 -2.72 -6.36 2.05
C LEU A 112 -1.94 -5.06 1.83
N VAL A 113 -1.50 -4.41 2.89
CA VAL A 113 -0.65 -3.21 2.85
C VAL A 113 0.77 -3.57 3.27
N THR A 114 1.74 -3.34 2.38
CA THR A 114 3.17 -3.60 2.62
C THR A 114 4.05 -2.41 2.30
N GLY A 115 5.27 -2.35 2.84
CA GLY A 115 6.25 -1.30 2.57
C GLY A 115 7.58 -1.87 2.06
N HIS A 116 8.70 -1.38 2.62
CA HIS A 116 10.08 -1.83 2.42
C HIS A 116 10.71 -1.51 1.04
N THR A 117 9.97 -1.64 -0.06
CA THR A 117 10.49 -1.28 -1.39
C THR A 117 10.59 0.23 -1.62
N HIS A 118 9.93 1.03 -0.76
CA HIS A 118 9.82 2.50 -0.83
C HIS A 118 9.18 3.03 -2.12
N GLN A 119 8.75 2.17 -3.03
CA GLN A 119 8.03 2.55 -4.25
C GLN A 119 6.55 2.24 -4.09
N PHE A 120 5.72 3.21 -4.49
CA PHE A 120 4.29 2.97 -4.58
C PHE A 120 4.02 1.85 -5.59
N THR A 121 3.27 0.84 -5.17
CA THR A 121 2.75 -0.20 -6.05
C THR A 121 1.34 -0.57 -5.64
N ALA A 122 0.49 -0.89 -6.60
CA ALA A 122 -0.83 -1.43 -6.34
C ALA A 122 -1.07 -2.57 -7.33
N TYR A 123 -1.29 -3.76 -6.79
CA TYR A 123 -1.45 -4.98 -7.58
C TYR A 123 -2.71 -5.72 -7.15
N LYS A 124 -3.52 -6.11 -8.13
CA LYS A 124 -4.67 -6.98 -7.90
C LYS A 124 -4.32 -8.40 -8.33
N HIS A 125 -4.70 -9.36 -7.51
CA HIS A 125 -4.70 -10.78 -7.87
C HIS A 125 -6.00 -11.46 -7.43
N GLU A 126 -6.11 -12.76 -7.68
CA GLU A 126 -7.34 -13.52 -7.44
C GLU A 126 -7.83 -13.50 -5.99
N ALA A 127 -6.93 -13.33 -5.01
CA ALA A 127 -7.27 -13.33 -3.58
C ALA A 127 -7.50 -11.92 -3.01
N GLY A 128 -7.27 -10.85 -3.78
CA GLY A 128 -7.53 -9.48 -3.35
C GLY A 128 -6.53 -8.48 -3.91
N VAL A 129 -6.30 -7.39 -3.17
CA VAL A 129 -5.42 -6.29 -3.60
C VAL A 129 -4.25 -6.14 -2.63
N VAL A 130 -3.04 -5.97 -3.18
CA VAL A 130 -1.83 -5.62 -2.44
C VAL A 130 -1.49 -4.16 -2.77
N ILE A 131 -1.26 -3.35 -1.73
CA ILE A 131 -0.94 -1.92 -1.85
C ILE A 131 0.35 -1.64 -1.10
N ASN A 132 1.28 -0.97 -1.75
CA ASN A 132 2.42 -0.37 -1.12
C ASN A 132 2.31 1.16 -1.20
N PRO A 133 2.24 1.88 -0.07
CA PRO A 133 2.11 3.33 -0.09
C PRO A 133 3.40 4.05 -0.49
N GLY A 134 4.53 3.35 -0.56
CA GLY A 134 5.86 3.91 -0.74
C GLY A 134 6.38 4.59 0.52
N SER A 135 7.43 5.39 0.38
CA SER A 135 8.01 6.16 1.50
C SER A 135 7.37 7.54 1.62
N ALA A 136 6.76 7.84 2.77
CA ALA A 136 6.12 9.14 3.00
C ALA A 136 7.09 10.34 3.02
N THR A 137 8.38 10.08 3.23
CA THR A 137 9.44 11.10 3.27
C THR A 137 10.33 11.09 2.03
N GLY A 138 10.18 10.09 1.15
CA GLY A 138 11.12 9.87 0.04
C GLY A 138 12.48 9.34 0.53
N ALA A 139 12.49 8.61 1.66
CA ALA A 139 13.72 8.00 2.15
C ALA A 139 14.27 7.03 1.11
N HIS A 140 15.59 7.01 0.92
CA HIS A 140 16.24 6.02 0.07
C HIS A 140 16.08 4.61 0.68
N SER A 141 16.03 3.58 -0.17
CA SER A 141 16.08 2.17 0.20
C SER A 141 17.30 1.51 -0.46
N SER A 142 17.72 0.36 0.05
CA SER A 142 18.75 -0.47 -0.57
C SER A 142 18.38 -0.92 -1.99
N ILE A 143 17.09 -0.91 -2.32
CA ILE A 143 16.53 -1.29 -3.63
C ILE A 143 16.36 -0.07 -4.54
N THR A 144 16.05 1.10 -3.97
CA THR A 144 15.62 2.27 -4.74
C THR A 144 16.22 3.53 -4.14
N TYR A 145 17.08 4.19 -4.92
CA TYR A 145 17.81 5.39 -4.49
C TYR A 145 17.03 6.67 -4.77
N ASP A 146 16.34 6.73 -5.91
CA ASP A 146 15.53 7.87 -6.31
C ASP A 146 14.07 7.58 -5.95
N VAL A 147 13.66 8.08 -4.79
CA VAL A 147 12.34 7.81 -4.20
C VAL A 147 11.60 9.12 -4.05
N ASN A 148 10.49 9.24 -4.78
CA ASN A 148 9.56 10.32 -4.58
C ASN A 148 8.77 10.08 -3.28
N PRO A 149 8.59 11.10 -2.42
CA PRO A 149 7.70 10.99 -1.28
C PRO A 149 6.30 10.62 -1.73
N SER A 150 5.72 9.57 -1.14
CA SER A 150 4.37 9.12 -1.47
C SER A 150 3.58 8.59 -0.26
N PHE A 151 2.26 8.71 -0.34
CA PHE A 151 1.35 8.03 0.57
C PHE A 151 0.02 7.73 -0.13
N VAL A 152 -0.80 6.89 0.51
CA VAL A 152 -2.08 6.44 -0.04
C VAL A 152 -3.23 6.84 0.89
N LEU A 153 -4.33 7.33 0.31
CA LEU A 153 -5.62 7.50 0.99
C LEU A 153 -6.62 6.53 0.40
N MET A 154 -7.27 5.73 1.25
CA MET A 154 -8.35 4.84 0.86
C MET A 154 -9.67 5.40 1.38
N ASP A 155 -10.63 5.55 0.48
CA ASP A 155 -12.02 5.86 0.82
C ASP A 155 -12.86 4.59 0.74
N ILE A 156 -13.27 4.09 1.90
CA ILE A 156 -14.05 2.87 2.06
C ILE A 156 -15.52 3.25 2.28
N ASP A 157 -16.37 2.90 1.32
CA ASP A 157 -17.79 3.18 1.36
C ASP A 157 -18.61 1.94 0.99
N GLY A 158 -19.14 1.27 2.01
CA GLY A 158 -19.89 0.03 1.87
C GLY A 158 -19.02 -1.10 1.30
N LEU A 159 -19.25 -1.45 0.04
CA LEU A 159 -18.52 -2.48 -0.71
C LEU A 159 -17.56 -1.88 -1.75
N ARG A 160 -17.35 -0.57 -1.73
CA ARG A 160 -16.45 0.13 -2.65
C ARG A 160 -15.26 0.66 -1.87
N VAL A 161 -14.09 0.53 -2.44
CA VAL A 161 -12.87 1.18 -1.97
C VAL A 161 -12.27 1.96 -3.12
N VAL A 162 -12.00 3.24 -2.89
CA VAL A 162 -11.29 4.10 -3.84
C VAL A 162 -9.92 4.40 -3.27
N VAL A 163 -8.87 4.12 -4.03
CA VAL A 163 -7.47 4.32 -3.60
C VAL A 163 -6.92 5.56 -4.31
N TYR A 164 -6.55 6.57 -3.54
CA TYR A 164 -5.91 7.79 -4.00
C TYR A 164 -4.43 7.75 -3.65
N VAL A 165 -3.58 8.03 -4.63
CA VAL A 165 -2.13 8.03 -4.48
C VAL A 165 -1.65 9.46 -4.57
N TYR A 166 -0.86 9.88 -3.59
CA TYR A 166 -0.24 11.19 -3.56
C TYR A 166 1.26 10.98 -3.66
N GLU A 167 1.84 11.49 -4.74
CA GLU A 167 3.27 11.46 -4.96
C GLU A 167 3.77 12.90 -5.15
N LEU A 168 4.93 13.20 -4.58
CA LEU A 168 5.58 14.51 -4.72
C LEU A 168 6.70 14.39 -5.76
N ILE A 169 6.49 14.96 -6.94
CA ILE A 169 7.47 14.97 -8.04
C ILE A 169 7.94 16.42 -8.23
N ASP A 170 9.24 16.67 -8.16
CA ASP A 170 9.84 18.02 -8.29
C ASP A 170 9.22 19.08 -7.35
N GLY A 171 8.73 18.64 -6.19
CA GLY A 171 8.05 19.51 -5.23
C GLY A 171 6.61 19.86 -5.59
N GLU A 172 6.04 19.35 -6.69
CA GLU A 172 4.63 19.46 -7.04
C GLU A 172 3.85 18.17 -6.76
N PHE A 173 2.55 18.32 -6.51
CA PHE A 173 1.67 17.18 -6.33
C PHE A 173 1.36 16.57 -7.68
N SER A 174 1.88 15.38 -7.90
CA SER A 174 1.30 14.50 -8.90
C SER A 174 0.27 13.64 -8.18
N THR A 175 -1.00 14.05 -8.24
CA THR A 175 -2.07 13.08 -8.04
C THR A 175 -2.06 12.23 -9.29
N ILE A 176 -1.34 11.11 -9.26
CA ILE A 176 -1.50 10.11 -10.29
C ILE A 176 -2.83 9.42 -9.95
N PRO A 177 -3.90 9.55 -10.75
CA PRO A 177 -4.94 8.54 -10.70
C PRO A 177 -4.27 7.24 -11.17
N ALA A 178 -3.76 6.44 -10.23
CA ALA A 178 -2.96 5.22 -10.33
C ALA A 178 -2.65 4.73 -11.77
N GLY A 179 -2.00 5.56 -12.59
CA GLY A 179 -2.06 5.50 -14.05
C GLY A 179 -0.72 5.19 -14.71
N ARG A 180 0.29 4.86 -13.91
CA ARG A 180 1.61 4.42 -14.38
C ARG A 180 2.17 3.26 -13.54
N ALA A 181 1.32 2.27 -13.30
CA ALA A 181 1.63 0.85 -13.08
C ALA A 181 0.27 0.19 -12.83
N ALA A 182 -0.27 -0.48 -13.86
CA ALA A 182 -1.72 -0.68 -14.06
C ALA A 182 -2.48 0.66 -14.22
N SER A 183 -3.62 0.63 -14.89
CA SER A 183 -4.35 1.83 -15.27
C SER A 183 -5.21 2.35 -14.10
N GLY A 184 -5.19 3.65 -13.82
CA GLY A 184 -5.86 4.21 -12.65
C GLY A 184 -7.38 4.22 -12.75
N ALA A 185 -7.89 3.97 -13.95
CA ALA A 185 -9.29 3.67 -14.19
C ALA A 185 -9.69 2.27 -13.70
N GLU A 186 -8.74 1.33 -13.65
CA GLU A 186 -9.04 -0.02 -13.17
C GLU A 186 -9.11 -0.08 -11.65
N LEU A 187 -8.33 0.66 -10.86
CA LEU A 187 -8.35 0.51 -9.38
C LEU A 187 -9.71 0.80 -8.71
N CYS A 188 -10.46 1.77 -9.22
CA CYS A 188 -11.83 2.07 -8.78
C CYS A 188 -12.81 0.93 -9.13
N THR A 189 -12.52 0.18 -10.20
CA THR A 189 -13.28 -1.00 -10.68
C THR A 189 -12.74 -2.31 -10.07
N MET A 190 -11.47 -2.34 -9.66
CA MET A 190 -10.72 -3.54 -9.25
C MET A 190 -11.23 -4.12 -7.93
N LEU A 191 -11.68 -3.27 -7.00
CA LEU A 191 -12.20 -3.67 -5.69
C LEU A 191 -13.69 -4.02 -5.69
N GLN A 192 -14.46 -3.62 -6.73
CA GLN A 192 -15.85 -4.08 -6.89
C GLN A 192 -15.92 -5.59 -7.16
N GLU A 193 -14.89 -6.18 -7.78
CA GLU A 193 -14.84 -7.60 -8.11
C GLU A 193 -14.32 -8.50 -6.98
N VAL A 194 -13.56 -7.96 -6.01
CA VAL A 194 -12.97 -8.76 -4.91
C VAL A 194 -14.06 -9.46 -4.08
N ARG A 195 -15.28 -8.91 -4.06
CA ARG A 195 -16.41 -9.48 -3.33
C ARG A 195 -17.56 -10.03 -4.18
N ALA A 196 -17.41 -10.11 -5.51
CA ALA A 196 -18.31 -10.92 -6.34
C ALA A 196 -18.15 -12.44 -6.06
N ARG A 197 -17.14 -12.82 -5.26
CA ARG A 197 -16.94 -14.18 -4.76
C ARG A 197 -17.62 -14.32 -3.39
N PRO A 198 -18.69 -15.15 -3.25
CA PRO A 198 -19.19 -15.49 -1.93
C PRO A 198 -18.06 -16.16 -1.13
N HIS A 199 -17.98 -15.88 0.18
CA HIS A 199 -17.06 -16.56 1.10
C HIS A 199 -17.02 -18.06 0.77
N ARG A 200 -15.92 -18.54 0.17
CA ARG A 200 -15.77 -19.98 -0.04
C ARG A 200 -15.56 -20.61 1.34
N PRO A 201 -16.35 -21.62 1.72
CA PRO A 201 -15.95 -22.50 2.80
C PRO A 201 -14.63 -23.20 2.41
N HIS A 202 -13.77 -23.42 3.40
CA HIS A 202 -12.55 -24.20 3.27
C HIS A 202 -12.86 -25.56 2.64
N GLU A 203 -12.46 -25.80 1.39
CA GLU A 203 -12.27 -27.12 0.82
C GLU A 203 -11.11 -27.06 -0.17
N GLY A 204 -10.09 -27.87 0.10
CA GLY A 204 -8.85 -27.90 -0.65
C GLY A 204 -8.99 -28.61 -1.98
N GLU A 205 -8.32 -28.09 -3.00
CA GLU A 205 -7.73 -28.86 -4.09
C GLU A 205 -6.78 -27.93 -4.88
N VAL A 206 -5.55 -28.39 -5.07
CA VAL A 206 -4.47 -27.70 -5.78
C VAL A 206 -4.57 -28.06 -7.26
N GLY A 207 -4.73 -27.08 -8.13
CA GLY A 207 -4.59 -27.19 -9.58
C GLY A 207 -3.75 -26.04 -10.13
N PRO A 208 -2.97 -26.23 -11.22
CA PRO A 208 -1.93 -25.29 -11.62
C PRO A 208 -2.52 -24.05 -12.27
N THR A 209 -2.23 -22.87 -11.73
CA THR A 209 -2.64 -21.57 -12.30
C THR A 209 -1.68 -21.18 -13.44
N GLN A 210 -2.24 -21.02 -14.64
CA GLN A 210 -1.56 -20.39 -15.77
C GLN A 210 -1.41 -18.88 -15.52
N CYS A 211 -0.17 -18.40 -15.46
CA CYS A 211 0.18 -16.98 -15.50
C CYS A 211 -0.02 -16.45 -16.94
N GLU A 212 -1.07 -15.69 -17.19
CA GLU A 212 -1.13 -14.85 -18.39
C GLU A 212 -0.29 -13.59 -18.18
N ARG A 213 0.95 -13.66 -18.67
CA ARG A 213 1.81 -12.49 -18.89
C ARG A 213 1.30 -11.83 -20.17
N VAL A 214 0.64 -10.67 -20.07
CA VAL A 214 0.20 -9.91 -21.24
C VAL A 214 1.43 -9.32 -21.93
N GLU A 215 1.90 -9.99 -22.99
CA GLU A 215 2.93 -9.43 -23.88
C GLU A 215 2.34 -8.35 -24.80
N PRO A 216 3.11 -7.31 -25.17
CA PRO A 216 2.63 -6.25 -26.04
C PRO A 216 2.46 -6.77 -27.47
N VAL A 217 1.23 -6.67 -27.99
CA VAL A 217 0.89 -6.98 -29.39
C VAL A 217 1.63 -6.00 -30.32
N SER A 218 2.72 -6.45 -30.93
CA SER A 218 3.38 -5.74 -32.03
C SER A 218 2.57 -5.94 -33.32
N GLY A 219 1.83 -4.91 -33.73
CA GLY A 219 0.97 -4.99 -34.91
C GLY A 219 0.78 -3.64 -35.62
N CYS A 220 1.86 -2.99 -36.07
CA CYS A 220 1.77 -1.94 -37.08
C CYS A 220 2.45 -2.42 -38.38
N ARG A 221 1.61 -2.91 -39.30
CA ARG A 221 1.96 -3.11 -40.71
C ARG A 221 2.19 -1.74 -41.36
N SER A 222 3.39 -1.49 -41.87
CA SER A 222 3.62 -0.50 -42.92
C SER A 222 3.74 -1.27 -44.24
N SER A 223 2.77 -1.10 -45.11
CA SER A 223 2.77 -1.56 -46.49
C SER A 223 3.54 -0.56 -47.36
N LEU A 224 4.60 -1.04 -48.00
CA LEU A 224 5.20 -0.42 -49.17
C LEU A 224 4.15 -0.27 -50.29
N HIS A 225 4.15 0.88 -50.96
CA HIS A 225 4.22 1.03 -52.41
C HIS A 225 5.04 2.29 -52.72
#